data_AF-A0A2Z2APP3-F1
#
_entry.id   AF-A0A2Z2APP3-F1
#
_cell.length_a   1.000
_cell.length_b   1.000
_cell.length_c   1.000
_cell.angle_alpha   90.00
_cell.angle_beta   90.00
_cell.angle_gamma   90.00
#
_symmetry.space_group_name_H-M   'P 1'
#
loop_
_entity.id
_entity.type
_entity.pdbx_description
1 polymer ?
#
loop_
_entity_poly.entity_id
_entity_poly.type
_entity_poly.pdbx_seq_one_letter_code
_entity_poly.pdbx_strand_id
1 'polypeptide(L)'
;MKNQEESYSEPSLVKDTRRQQMRDSLSAQEKLIVVILGIVCFVLMYTIVRVITFIPRTQISEQNKSSLVTKLQKGKECKSKWSCWGQKCYYFSDELKNFEESKKSCKEMDSTLLKIEDKEEQNFIQSQLFYFYWIGLSHTSTRNHWTWEDKSIPFLKFDWNKSNEGNCAYIKATKMSASDCSRFMRFICEK
;
A
#
# COMPACT_ATOMS: atom_id res chain seq x y z
N MET A 1 -78.27 39.62 48.36
CA MET A 1 -77.22 39.56 47.33
C MET A 1 -76.51 38.22 47.46
N LYS A 2 -76.94 37.23 46.67
CA LYS A 2 -76.25 35.94 46.54
C LYS A 2 -75.71 35.90 45.12
N ASN A 3 -74.39 35.93 44.96
CA ASN A 3 -73.74 35.70 43.68
C ASN A 3 -73.63 34.19 43.46
N GLN A 4 -74.17 33.72 42.34
CA GLN A 4 -74.00 32.36 41.83
C GLN A 4 -72.64 32.26 41.14
N GLU A 5 -71.82 31.31 41.56
CA GLU A 5 -70.69 30.82 40.76
C GLU A 5 -71.25 29.94 39.64
N GLU A 6 -71.21 30.44 38.41
CA GLU A 6 -71.44 29.65 37.21
C GLU A 6 -70.24 28.73 36.96
N SER A 7 -70.41 27.45 37.31
CA SER A 7 -69.54 26.37 36.87
C SER A 7 -69.70 26.14 35.36
N TYR A 8 -69.01 26.94 34.56
CA TYR A 8 -69.01 26.81 33.10
C TYR A 8 -68.29 25.53 32.67
N SER A 9 -69.05 24.54 32.25
CA SER A 9 -68.55 23.27 31.72
C SER A 9 -68.13 23.46 30.26
N GLU A 10 -66.83 23.35 29.98
CA GLU A 10 -66.29 23.47 28.62
C GLU A 10 -66.97 22.50 27.63
N PRO A 11 -67.48 22.96 26.46
CA PRO A 11 -68.16 22.12 25.48
C PRO A 11 -67.26 20.97 24.99
N SER A 12 -67.83 19.76 24.90
CA SER A 12 -67.13 18.54 24.44
C SER A 12 -66.41 18.72 23.10
N LEU A 13 -67.01 19.51 22.20
CA LEU A 13 -66.45 19.84 20.90
C LEU A 13 -65.08 20.54 21.00
N VAL A 14 -64.89 21.46 21.95
CA VAL A 14 -63.62 22.21 22.13
C VAL A 14 -62.52 21.32 22.75
N LYS A 15 -62.90 20.34 23.57
CA LYS A 15 -61.98 19.32 24.12
C LYS A 15 -61.55 18.33 23.06
N ASP A 16 -62.45 17.95 22.16
CA ASP A 16 -62.13 17.05 21.06
C ASP A 16 -61.30 17.74 19.98
N THR A 17 -61.56 19.01 19.66
CA THR A 17 -60.68 19.80 18.78
C THR A 17 -59.26 19.93 19.35
N ARG A 18 -59.10 20.23 20.65
CA ARG A 18 -57.75 20.28 21.28
C ARG A 18 -57.06 18.92 21.35
N ARG A 19 -57.80 17.85 21.62
CA ARG A 19 -57.24 16.48 21.60
C ARG A 19 -56.87 16.04 20.19
N GLN A 20 -57.64 16.43 19.18
CA GLN A 20 -57.31 16.18 17.78
C GLN A 20 -56.06 16.96 17.37
N GLN A 21 -56.02 18.26 17.68
CA GLN A 21 -54.90 19.15 17.39
C GLN A 21 -53.59 18.74 18.10
N MET A 22 -53.66 18.19 19.33
CA MET A 22 -52.50 17.58 20.00
C MET A 22 -52.05 16.26 19.34
N ARG A 23 -52.99 15.42 18.89
CA ARG A 23 -52.68 14.15 18.20
C ARG A 23 -52.04 14.40 16.83
N ASP A 24 -52.49 15.43 16.13
CA ASP A 24 -51.94 15.86 14.84
C ASP A 24 -50.53 16.47 15.00
N SER A 25 -50.29 17.24 16.07
CA SER A 25 -48.97 17.75 16.44
C SER A 25 -47.96 16.64 16.78
N LEU A 26 -48.39 15.62 17.53
CA LEU A 26 -47.54 14.47 17.91
C LEU A 26 -47.26 13.56 16.70
N SER A 27 -48.27 13.36 15.83
CA SER A 27 -48.15 12.61 14.57
C SER A 27 -47.27 13.31 13.53
N ALA A 28 -47.27 14.65 13.48
CA ALA A 28 -46.41 15.41 12.57
C ALA A 28 -44.91 15.23 12.89
N GLN A 29 -44.54 15.17 14.17
CA GLN A 29 -43.16 14.90 14.59
C GLN A 29 -42.73 13.46 14.27
N GLU A 30 -43.60 12.47 14.47
CA GLU A 30 -43.32 11.06 14.13
C GLU A 30 -43.16 10.88 12.61
N LYS A 31 -44.03 11.49 11.80
CA LYS A 31 -43.92 11.49 10.33
C LYS A 31 -42.63 12.14 9.87
N LEU A 32 -42.21 13.25 10.51
CA LEU A 32 -40.96 13.92 10.20
C LEU A 32 -39.75 13.03 10.50
N ILE A 33 -39.76 12.30 11.63
CA ILE A 33 -38.70 11.34 11.99
C ILE A 33 -38.61 10.21 10.95
N VAL A 34 -39.75 9.63 10.53
CA VAL A 34 -39.78 8.58 9.51
C VAL A 34 -39.20 9.07 8.18
N VAL A 35 -39.54 10.30 7.78
CA VAL A 35 -38.99 10.92 6.56
C VAL A 35 -37.48 11.14 6.68
N ILE A 36 -37.00 11.67 7.82
CA ILE A 36 -35.56 11.89 8.06
C ILE A 36 -34.80 10.56 8.05
N LEU A 37 -35.30 9.55 8.76
CA LEU A 37 -34.69 8.21 8.78
C LEU A 37 -34.62 7.60 7.38
N GLY A 38 -35.67 7.77 6.58
CA GLY A 38 -35.69 7.33 5.18
C GLY A 38 -34.62 8.01 4.32
N ILE A 39 -34.47 9.33 4.45
CA ILE A 39 -33.46 10.10 3.71
C ILE A 39 -32.05 9.69 4.15
N VAL A 40 -31.81 9.56 5.46
CA VAL A 40 -30.51 9.11 6.00
C VAL A 40 -30.18 7.72 5.47
N CYS A 41 -31.10 6.77 5.52
CA CYS A 41 -30.91 5.43 4.98
C CYS A 41 -30.63 5.46 3.47
N PHE A 42 -31.34 6.28 2.70
CA PHE A 42 -31.11 6.39 1.26
C PHE A 42 -29.71 6.94 0.93
N VAL A 43 -29.27 7.98 1.65
CA VAL A 43 -27.92 8.56 1.50
C VAL A 43 -26.84 7.55 1.90
N LEU A 44 -27.03 6.83 3.00
CA LEU A 44 -26.10 5.78 3.44
C LEU A 44 -26.01 4.64 2.41
N MET A 45 -27.14 4.15 1.91
CA MET A 45 -27.15 3.11 0.88
C MET A 45 -26.51 3.60 -0.42
N TYR A 46 -26.81 4.84 -0.85
CA TYR A 46 -26.22 5.42 -2.04
C TYR A 46 -24.70 5.58 -1.94
N THR A 47 -24.19 6.05 -0.79
CA THR A 47 -22.75 6.21 -0.55
C THR A 47 -22.04 4.85 -0.50
N ILE A 48 -22.64 3.83 0.14
CA ILE A 48 -22.11 2.47 0.14
C ILE A 48 -22.02 1.90 -1.28
N VAL A 49 -23.08 2.06 -2.09
CA VAL A 49 -23.09 1.62 -3.50
C VAL A 49 -22.00 2.33 -4.29
N ARG A 50 -21.84 3.65 -4.12
CA ARG A 50 -20.76 4.41 -4.76
C ARG A 50 -19.38 3.91 -4.37
N VAL A 51 -19.14 3.64 -3.09
CA VAL A 51 -17.87 3.06 -2.61
C VAL A 51 -17.62 1.69 -3.22
N ILE A 52 -18.63 0.81 -3.29
CA ILE A 52 -18.52 -0.51 -3.94
C ILE A 52 -18.23 -0.38 -5.45
N THR A 53 -18.84 0.59 -6.13
CA THR A 53 -18.60 0.84 -7.56
C THR A 53 -17.31 1.61 -7.85
N PHE A 54 -16.80 2.38 -6.88
CA PHE A 54 -15.63 3.25 -7.01
C PHE A 54 -14.34 2.54 -6.56
N ILE A 55 -14.44 1.53 -5.69
CA ILE A 55 -13.36 0.54 -5.57
C ILE A 55 -13.26 -0.13 -6.94
N PRO A 56 -12.15 0.04 -7.68
CA PRO A 56 -11.96 -0.71 -8.90
C PRO A 56 -12.02 -2.19 -8.52
N ARG A 57 -13.06 -2.88 -9.00
CA ARG A 57 -13.20 -4.34 -8.94
C ARG A 57 -12.02 -4.92 -9.71
N THR A 58 -10.89 -5.07 -9.03
CA THR A 58 -9.74 -5.80 -9.54
C THR A 58 -10.14 -7.28 -9.57
N GLN A 59 -10.67 -7.67 -10.73
CA GLN A 59 -10.56 -9.01 -11.32
C GLN A 59 -11.00 -10.20 -10.45
N ILE A 60 -12.31 -10.52 -10.48
CA ILE A 60 -12.70 -11.93 -10.54
C ILE A 60 -12.64 -12.32 -12.03
N SER A 61 -11.46 -12.72 -12.49
CA SER A 61 -11.27 -13.54 -13.69
C SER A 61 -10.62 -14.85 -13.26
N GLU A 62 -11.43 -15.74 -12.69
CA GLU A 62 -10.98 -16.91 -11.93
C GLU A 62 -10.95 -18.24 -12.70
N GLN A 63 -11.00 -18.25 -14.05
CA GLN A 63 -11.08 -19.53 -14.79
C GLN A 63 -10.11 -19.70 -15.97
N ASN A 64 -9.51 -18.64 -16.54
CA ASN A 64 -8.64 -18.78 -17.73
C ASN A 64 -7.15 -18.48 -17.50
N LYS A 65 -6.74 -18.12 -16.28
CA LYS A 65 -5.32 -17.96 -15.90
C LYS A 65 -4.75 -19.20 -15.22
N SER A 66 -5.54 -20.24 -15.01
CA SER A 66 -5.12 -21.43 -14.26
C SER A 66 -4.10 -22.29 -15.04
N SER A 67 -4.31 -22.51 -16.33
CA SER A 67 -3.45 -23.45 -17.10
C SER A 67 -2.03 -22.95 -17.36
N LEU A 68 -1.79 -21.63 -17.42
CA LEU A 68 -0.45 -21.06 -17.62
C LEU A 68 0.23 -20.70 -16.29
N VAL A 69 -0.53 -20.31 -15.26
CA VAL A 69 0.01 -20.02 -13.92
C VAL A 69 0.41 -21.31 -13.20
N THR A 70 -0.36 -22.39 -13.31
CA THR A 70 -0.02 -23.66 -12.66
C THR A 70 1.23 -24.33 -13.27
N LYS A 71 1.59 -24.02 -14.53
CA LYS A 71 2.78 -24.62 -15.17
C LYS A 71 4.10 -23.90 -14.84
N LEU A 72 4.05 -22.62 -14.45
CA LEU A 72 5.21 -21.87 -13.94
C LEU A 72 5.26 -21.82 -12.40
N GLN A 73 4.14 -22.11 -11.71
CA GLN A 73 4.06 -22.25 -10.25
C GLN A 73 4.38 -23.66 -9.74
N LYS A 74 5.01 -24.51 -10.56
CA LYS A 74 6.02 -25.43 -10.03
C LYS A 74 7.34 -24.66 -9.82
N GLY A 75 7.20 -23.46 -9.24
CA GLY A 75 8.29 -22.56 -8.91
C GLY A 75 9.03 -23.19 -7.75
N LYS A 76 10.37 -23.20 -7.86
CA LYS A 76 11.29 -23.47 -6.76
C LYS A 76 10.67 -22.93 -5.48
N GLU A 77 10.44 -23.78 -4.49
CA GLU A 77 10.15 -23.33 -3.13
C GLU A 77 11.19 -22.26 -2.82
N CYS A 78 10.76 -20.99 -2.75
CA CYS A 78 11.61 -19.89 -2.36
C CYS A 78 11.98 -20.23 -0.91
N LYS A 79 13.14 -20.92 -0.72
CA LYS A 79 13.70 -21.29 0.59
C LYS A 79 13.41 -20.14 1.54
N SER A 80 12.77 -20.44 2.68
CA SER A 80 12.35 -19.49 3.71
C SER A 80 13.30 -18.27 3.80
N LYS A 81 12.73 -17.05 3.73
CA LYS A 81 13.35 -15.70 3.69
C LYS A 81 13.56 -15.01 2.31
N TRP A 82 13.15 -15.60 1.20
CA TRP A 82 13.22 -14.94 -0.12
C TRP A 82 11.87 -14.37 -0.56
N SER A 83 11.85 -13.13 -1.05
CA SER A 83 10.68 -12.47 -1.64
C SER A 83 10.76 -12.50 -3.16
N CYS A 84 9.78 -13.08 -3.83
CA CYS A 84 9.86 -13.41 -5.25
C CYS A 84 8.90 -12.53 -6.08
N TRP A 85 9.39 -11.88 -7.14
CA TRP A 85 8.61 -11.04 -8.05
C TRP A 85 8.97 -11.36 -9.51
N GLY A 86 7.99 -11.85 -10.26
CA GLY A 86 8.21 -12.36 -11.61
C GLY A 86 9.08 -13.62 -11.61
N GLN A 87 10.20 -13.59 -12.32
CA GLN A 87 11.15 -14.71 -12.42
C GLN A 87 12.34 -14.57 -11.45
N LYS A 88 12.43 -13.45 -10.73
CA LYS A 88 13.52 -13.16 -9.81
C LYS A 88 13.08 -13.33 -8.36
N CYS A 89 14.01 -13.74 -7.52
CA CYS A 89 13.82 -13.83 -6.08
C CYS A 89 14.86 -12.98 -5.37
N TYR A 90 14.45 -12.26 -4.33
CA TYR A 90 15.31 -11.34 -3.58
C TYR A 90 15.43 -11.74 -2.11
N TYR A 91 16.63 -11.66 -1.58
CA TYR A 91 16.91 -11.82 -0.15
C TYR A 91 17.35 -10.47 0.42
N PHE A 92 16.63 -9.95 1.40
CA PHE A 92 16.97 -8.72 2.11
C PHE A 92 17.66 -9.08 3.42
N SER A 93 18.94 -8.73 3.56
CA SER A 93 19.68 -9.10 4.77
C SER A 93 19.22 -8.31 5.99
N ASP A 94 19.18 -8.97 7.14
CA ASP A 94 19.11 -8.30 8.44
C ASP A 94 20.49 -7.87 8.94
N GLU A 95 21.52 -8.64 8.54
CA GLU A 95 22.94 -8.45 8.89
C GLU A 95 23.54 -7.23 8.18
N LEU A 96 24.46 -6.56 8.88
CA LEU A 96 25.29 -5.50 8.33
C LEU A 96 26.67 -6.06 7.95
N LYS A 97 27.06 -5.88 6.69
CA LYS A 97 28.34 -6.34 6.14
C LYS A 97 28.95 -5.25 5.26
N ASN A 98 30.26 -5.28 5.10
CA ASN A 98 30.89 -4.46 4.07
C ASN A 98 30.59 -5.01 2.66
N PHE A 99 30.89 -4.25 1.61
CA PHE A 99 30.49 -4.60 0.25
C PHE A 99 30.98 -5.98 -0.20
N GLU A 100 32.26 -6.32 0.07
CA GLU A 100 32.84 -7.60 -0.34
C GLU A 100 32.31 -8.77 0.49
N GLU A 101 32.09 -8.58 1.79
CA GLU A 101 31.44 -9.57 2.65
C GLU A 101 29.99 -9.85 2.23
N SER A 102 29.26 -8.80 1.84
CA SER A 102 27.91 -8.91 1.29
C SER A 102 27.90 -9.71 -0.02
N LYS A 103 28.83 -9.40 -0.92
CA LYS A 103 29.01 -10.15 -2.18
C LYS A 103 29.32 -11.63 -1.93
N LYS A 104 30.22 -11.92 -0.98
CA LYS A 104 30.51 -13.29 -0.55
C LYS A 104 29.28 -13.99 0.00
N SER A 105 28.50 -13.30 0.83
CA SER A 105 27.27 -13.85 1.43
C SER A 105 26.23 -14.22 0.37
N CYS A 106 26.05 -13.39 -0.67
CA CYS A 106 25.15 -13.74 -1.78
C CYS A 106 25.66 -14.98 -2.54
N LYS A 107 26.97 -15.06 -2.80
CA LYS A 107 27.56 -16.23 -3.48
C LYS A 107 27.38 -17.52 -2.69
N GLU A 108 27.51 -17.48 -1.36
CA GLU A 108 27.25 -18.63 -0.48
C GLU A 108 25.79 -19.12 -0.54
N MET A 109 24.87 -18.27 -1.00
CA MET A 109 23.46 -18.61 -1.24
C MET A 109 23.15 -18.90 -2.72
N ASP A 110 24.16 -19.20 -3.54
CA ASP A 110 24.05 -19.41 -4.99
C ASP A 110 23.34 -18.24 -5.71
N SER A 111 23.67 -17.02 -5.30
CA SER A 111 23.04 -15.78 -5.76
C SER A 111 24.09 -14.67 -5.97
N THR A 112 23.67 -13.53 -6.52
CA THR A 112 24.52 -12.34 -6.69
C THR A 112 23.96 -11.16 -5.88
N LEU A 113 24.76 -10.12 -5.64
CA LEU A 113 24.16 -8.87 -5.19
C LEU A 113 23.19 -8.34 -6.26
N LEU A 114 22.11 -7.71 -5.81
CA LEU A 114 21.04 -7.19 -6.65
C LEU A 114 21.57 -6.38 -7.83
N LYS A 115 21.20 -6.76 -9.05
CA LYS A 115 21.31 -5.97 -10.27
C LYS A 115 19.93 -5.48 -10.68
N ILE A 116 19.80 -4.16 -10.75
CA ILE A 116 18.57 -3.52 -11.21
C ILE A 116 18.65 -3.42 -12.74
N GLU A 117 17.66 -4.00 -13.41
CA GLU A 117 17.58 -4.10 -14.88
C GLU A 117 16.64 -3.07 -15.48
N ASP A 118 15.58 -2.69 -14.77
CA ASP A 118 14.60 -1.71 -15.23
C ASP A 118 14.00 -0.86 -14.10
N LYS A 119 13.14 0.09 -14.48
CA LYS A 119 12.57 1.06 -13.55
C LYS A 119 11.49 0.44 -12.68
N GLU A 120 10.74 -0.51 -13.20
CA GLU A 120 9.70 -1.25 -12.51
C GLU A 120 10.28 -2.06 -11.35
N GLU A 121 11.38 -2.78 -11.61
CA GLU A 121 12.16 -3.51 -10.61
C GLU A 121 12.72 -2.56 -9.56
N GLN A 122 13.31 -1.43 -9.98
CA GLN A 122 13.80 -0.43 -9.03
C GLN A 122 12.70 0.02 -8.07
N ASN A 123 11.52 0.34 -8.59
CA ASN A 123 10.39 0.82 -7.80
C ASN A 123 9.88 -0.27 -6.85
N PHE A 124 9.78 -1.52 -7.33
CA PHE A 124 9.43 -2.67 -6.50
C PHE A 124 10.42 -2.82 -5.34
N ILE A 125 11.72 -2.88 -5.62
CA ILE A 125 12.76 -3.01 -4.60
C ILE A 125 12.66 -1.85 -3.59
N GLN A 126 12.61 -0.60 -4.06
CA GLN A 126 12.56 0.58 -3.20
C GLN A 126 11.33 0.61 -2.27
N SER A 127 10.19 0.08 -2.73
CA SER A 127 8.97 -0.02 -1.91
C SER A 127 9.13 -0.93 -0.68
N GLN A 128 10.12 -1.82 -0.69
CA GLN A 128 10.39 -2.77 0.40
C GLN A 128 11.47 -2.28 1.38
N LEU A 129 12.14 -1.15 1.11
CA LEU A 129 13.33 -0.75 1.86
C LEU A 129 13.03 0.21 3.00
N PHE A 130 13.52 -0.13 4.20
CA PHE A 130 13.53 0.75 5.36
C PHE A 130 14.94 1.27 5.72
N TYR A 131 15.98 0.62 5.18
CA TYR A 131 17.39 0.88 5.48
C TYR A 131 18.21 1.09 4.20
N PHE A 132 19.53 1.19 4.37
CA PHE A 132 20.50 1.23 3.29
C PHE A 132 20.97 -0.18 2.97
N TYR A 133 20.96 -0.52 1.69
CA TYR A 133 21.33 -1.85 1.21
C TYR A 133 22.38 -1.76 0.11
N TRP A 134 23.45 -2.55 0.22
CA TRP A 134 24.37 -2.81 -0.87
C TRP A 134 23.67 -3.52 -2.03
N ILE A 135 24.07 -3.13 -3.24
CA ILE A 135 23.65 -3.71 -4.52
C ILE A 135 24.88 -4.01 -5.37
N GLY A 136 24.76 -4.81 -6.43
CA GLY A 136 25.89 -5.32 -7.20
C GLY A 136 26.59 -4.31 -8.10
N LEU A 137 26.44 -3.00 -7.86
CA LEU A 137 26.98 -1.92 -8.69
C LEU A 137 28.20 -1.28 -8.02
N SER A 138 29.32 -1.24 -8.74
CA SER A 138 30.57 -0.67 -8.26
C SER A 138 31.33 0.09 -9.35
N HIS A 139 32.13 1.07 -8.94
CA HIS A 139 33.04 1.81 -9.80
C HIS A 139 34.44 1.19 -9.73
N THR A 140 34.95 0.72 -10.87
CA THR A 140 36.28 0.12 -10.93
C THR A 140 37.26 1.10 -11.56
N SER A 141 38.35 1.42 -10.85
CA SER A 141 39.39 2.36 -11.30
C SER A 141 39.98 2.00 -12.67
N THR A 142 40.04 0.71 -13.01
CA THR A 142 40.57 0.22 -14.29
C THR A 142 39.66 0.48 -15.49
N ARG A 143 38.36 0.66 -15.27
CA ARG A 143 37.35 0.81 -16.33
C ARG A 143 36.80 2.22 -16.45
N ASN A 144 36.98 3.05 -15.42
CA ASN A 144 36.50 4.43 -15.36
C ASN A 144 34.98 4.56 -15.63
N HIS A 145 34.20 3.54 -15.25
CA HIS A 145 32.75 3.55 -15.28
C HIS A 145 32.16 2.58 -14.25
N TRP A 146 30.89 2.79 -13.90
CA TRP A 146 30.13 1.92 -13.02
C TRP A 146 29.67 0.66 -13.76
N THR A 147 29.85 -0.50 -13.13
CA THR A 147 29.47 -1.79 -13.70
C THR A 147 28.80 -2.68 -12.67
N TRP A 148 27.85 -3.49 -13.13
CA TRP A 148 27.30 -4.60 -12.36
C TRP A 148 28.29 -5.76 -12.26
N GLU A 149 28.01 -6.75 -11.39
CA GLU A 149 28.88 -7.91 -11.22
C GLU A 149 29.09 -8.75 -12.49
N ASP A 150 28.08 -8.79 -13.37
CA ASP A 150 28.11 -9.44 -14.68
C ASP A 150 28.85 -8.62 -15.76
N LYS A 151 29.42 -7.47 -15.37
CA LYS A 151 30.13 -6.50 -16.23
C LYS A 151 29.21 -5.70 -17.15
N SER A 152 27.88 -5.81 -17.01
CA SER A 152 26.97 -4.97 -17.78
C SER A 152 26.97 -3.52 -17.24
N ILE A 153 26.66 -2.58 -18.13
CA ILE A 153 26.56 -1.16 -17.80
C ILE A 153 25.15 -0.90 -17.24
N PRO A 154 24.99 -0.10 -16.18
CA PRO A 154 23.67 0.28 -15.69
C PRO A 154 22.87 1.05 -16.74
N PHE A 155 21.59 0.68 -16.91
CA PHE A 155 20.65 1.40 -17.77
C PHE A 155 20.35 2.81 -17.24
N LEU A 156 20.46 2.99 -15.91
CA LEU A 156 20.30 4.27 -15.24
C LEU A 156 21.52 5.15 -15.53
N LYS A 157 21.31 6.19 -16.36
CA LYS A 157 22.20 7.36 -16.44
C LYS A 157 22.07 8.22 -15.17
N PHE A 158 22.32 7.64 -14.01
CA PHE A 158 22.58 8.45 -12.82
C PHE A 158 23.93 9.13 -13.01
N ASP A 159 24.04 10.40 -12.63
CA ASP A 159 25.27 11.18 -12.75
C ASP A 159 26.26 10.75 -11.65
N TRP A 160 26.69 9.49 -11.72
CA TRP A 160 27.60 8.86 -10.76
C TRP A 160 29.03 9.43 -10.82
N ASN A 161 29.32 10.22 -11.86
CA ASN A 161 30.61 10.85 -12.12
C ASN A 161 31.03 11.84 -11.01
N LYS A 162 30.11 12.26 -10.14
CA LYS A 162 30.37 13.20 -9.04
C LYS A 162 30.45 12.54 -7.66
N SER A 163 30.40 11.20 -7.59
CA SER A 163 30.55 10.52 -6.31
C SER A 163 32.00 10.60 -5.83
N ASN A 164 32.31 11.65 -5.05
CA ASN A 164 33.45 11.63 -4.15
C ASN A 164 33.16 10.77 -2.90
N GLU A 165 31.97 10.14 -2.83
CA GLU A 165 31.46 9.43 -1.65
C GLU A 165 31.91 7.97 -1.57
N GLY A 166 32.49 7.42 -2.65
CA GLY A 166 33.08 6.09 -2.71
C GLY A 166 32.79 5.34 -4.02
N ASN A 167 33.22 4.07 -4.06
CA ASN A 167 33.21 3.23 -5.27
C ASN A 167 32.15 2.11 -5.24
N CYS A 168 31.32 2.04 -4.21
CA CYS A 168 30.30 0.99 -4.07
C CYS A 168 28.91 1.60 -3.95
N ALA A 169 27.93 1.08 -4.69
CA ALA A 169 26.59 1.63 -4.70
C ALA A 169 25.70 0.95 -3.66
N TYR A 170 24.90 1.77 -2.99
CA TYR A 170 23.80 1.31 -2.16
C TYR A 170 22.48 1.89 -2.66
N ILE A 171 21.38 1.25 -2.25
CA ILE A 171 20.01 1.71 -2.47
C ILE A 171 19.29 1.91 -1.15
N LYS A 172 18.41 2.91 -1.14
CA LYS A 172 17.38 3.12 -0.12
C LYS A 172 16.05 3.49 -0.80
N ALA A 173 14.99 3.60 -0.02
CA ALA A 173 13.63 3.90 -0.51
C ALA A 173 13.57 5.09 -1.51
N THR A 174 14.39 6.12 -1.32
CA THR A 174 14.29 7.35 -2.13
C THR A 174 15.36 7.51 -3.21
N LYS A 175 16.51 6.85 -3.10
CA LYS A 175 17.61 7.00 -4.06
C LYS A 175 18.58 5.83 -4.04
N MET A 176 19.35 5.76 -5.11
CA MET A 176 20.62 5.04 -5.16
C MET A 176 21.76 6.07 -5.04
N SER A 177 22.83 5.73 -4.33
CA SER A 177 24.00 6.59 -4.14
C SER A 177 25.23 5.73 -3.91
N ALA A 178 26.39 6.32 -3.98
CA ALA A 178 27.65 5.65 -3.73
C ALA A 178 28.10 5.86 -2.28
N SER A 179 28.91 4.94 -1.77
CA SER A 179 29.57 5.06 -0.47
C SER A 179 30.90 4.30 -0.48
N ASP A 180 31.71 4.53 0.56
CA ASP A 180 32.90 3.75 0.84
C ASP A 180 32.52 2.28 1.03
N CYS A 181 33.16 1.40 0.24
CA CYS A 181 32.93 -0.03 0.22
C CYS A 181 33.16 -0.72 1.58
N SER A 182 33.92 -0.07 2.48
CA SER A 182 34.24 -0.56 3.82
C SER A 182 33.10 -0.34 4.83
N ARG A 183 32.06 0.45 4.47
CA ARG A 183 30.92 0.68 5.36
C ARG A 183 30.08 -0.57 5.54
N PHE A 184 29.55 -0.74 6.75
CA PHE A 184 28.65 -1.83 7.07
C PHE A 184 27.21 -1.40 6.76
N MET A 185 26.58 -2.07 5.80
CA MET A 185 25.18 -1.87 5.42
C MET A 185 24.50 -3.23 5.28
N ARG A 186 23.17 -3.22 5.21
CA ARG A 186 22.44 -4.42 4.76
C ARG A 186 22.76 -4.67 3.29
N PHE A 187 22.35 -5.79 2.74
CA PHE A 187 22.57 -6.14 1.35
C PHE A 187 21.38 -6.89 0.78
N ILE A 188 21.20 -6.78 -0.53
CA ILE A 188 20.15 -7.50 -1.25
C ILE A 188 20.82 -8.48 -2.20
N CYS A 189 20.44 -9.75 -2.10
CA CYS A 189 20.84 -10.76 -3.07
C CYS A 189 19.69 -11.07 -4.03
N GLU A 190 20.00 -11.48 -5.25
CA GLU A 190 19.04 -11.90 -6.26
C GLU A 190 19.40 -13.23 -6.94
N LYS A 191 18.40 -13.95 -7.42
CA LYS A 191 18.51 -15.19 -8.21
C LYS A 191 17.35 -15.35 -9.19
#